data_AF-A0A1B6LMF5-F1
#
_entry.id   AF-A0A1B6LMF5-F1
#
_cell.length_a   1.000
_cell.length_b   1.000
_cell.length_c   1.000
_cell.angle_alpha   90.00
_cell.angle_beta   90.00
_cell.angle_gamma   90.00
#
_symmetry.space_group_name_H-M   'P 1'
#
loop_
_entity.id
_entity.type
_entity.pdbx_description
1 polymer ?
#
loop_
_entity_poly.entity_id
_entity_poly.type
_entity_poly.pdbx_seq_one_letter_code
_entity_poly.pdbx_strand_id
1 'polypeptide(L)'
;MRVMQIKRYRLLKLIAVACTIVPLVYLVISSYLKTTDYRYDNFMRKAERRVVQAPVFKADGEGNFEPKSEEGRTGPGEGGKRHELRSDQENEASQALSEYGMNMACSEEISLDRSIPDLRLSECHHWDYPTDLPKTSVIIVFHNEGWSTLLRTVHSVINRTPPQFLEEVLLVDDFSSKSHLKDKLQDYIEKFEGKVRLIRNKEREGLIRTRSRGAKEARGEVILFLDAHCEVGYNWLPPLVAPIYKDRTVMTVPVIDGIDHQTFEYHAVYQEGHHFRGIFEW
;
A
#
# COMPACT_ATOMS: atom_id res chain seq x y z
N MET A 1 -34.17 -7.24 49.93
CA MET A 1 -33.44 -8.37 49.30
C MET A 1 -34.42 -9.51 49.00
N ARG A 2 -34.88 -9.68 47.76
CA ARG A 2 -35.65 -10.86 47.34
C ARG A 2 -34.69 -11.87 46.71
N VAL A 3 -34.28 -12.87 47.48
CA VAL A 3 -33.47 -13.98 46.99
C VAL A 3 -34.38 -14.90 46.18
N MET A 4 -34.17 -14.95 44.87
CA MET A 4 -34.88 -15.87 43.97
C MET A 4 -34.50 -17.32 44.30
N GLN A 5 -35.43 -18.07 44.90
CA GLN A 5 -35.32 -19.52 45.01
C GLN A 5 -35.50 -20.16 43.64
N ILE A 6 -34.39 -20.43 42.97
CA ILE A 6 -34.36 -21.22 41.74
C ILE A 6 -34.75 -22.66 42.10
N LYS A 7 -35.93 -23.11 41.67
CA LYS A 7 -36.40 -24.49 41.84
C LYS A 7 -35.34 -25.44 41.25
N ARG A 8 -34.93 -26.48 42.00
CA ARG A 8 -33.90 -27.48 41.63
C ARG A 8 -33.99 -27.98 40.18
N TYR A 9 -35.21 -28.12 39.65
CA TYR A 9 -35.48 -28.50 38.26
C TYR A 9 -34.95 -27.50 37.20
N ARG A 10 -35.01 -26.19 37.47
CA ARG A 10 -34.46 -25.16 36.56
C ARG A 10 -32.93 -25.17 36.58
N LEU A 11 -32.32 -25.44 37.73
CA LEU A 11 -30.87 -25.60 37.86
C LEU A 11 -30.37 -26.82 37.08
N LEU A 12 -31.07 -27.96 37.19
CA LEU A 12 -30.76 -29.18 36.43
C LEU A 12 -30.89 -28.97 34.91
N LYS A 13 -31.91 -28.22 34.46
CA LYS A 13 -32.06 -27.85 33.04
C LYS A 13 -30.93 -26.93 32.55
N LEU A 14 -30.53 -25.94 33.35
CA LEU A 14 -29.42 -25.05 33.00
C LEU A 14 -28.09 -25.81 32.90
N ILE A 15 -27.85 -26.76 33.81
CA ILE A 15 -26.66 -27.63 33.76
C ILE A 15 -26.69 -28.51 32.51
N ALA A 16 -27.82 -29.14 32.17
CA ALA A 16 -27.94 -29.96 30.97
C ALA A 16 -27.72 -29.16 29.67
N VAL A 17 -28.23 -27.92 29.62
CA VAL A 17 -28.00 -27.01 28.49
C VAL A 17 -26.54 -26.56 28.42
N ALA A 18 -25.91 -26.24 29.55
CA ALA A 18 -24.48 -25.91 29.57
C ALA A 18 -23.60 -27.10 29.13
N CYS A 19 -23.92 -28.31 29.59
CA CYS A 19 -23.20 -29.53 29.22
C CYS A 19 -23.37 -29.93 27.74
N THR A 20 -24.34 -29.35 27.02
CA THR A 20 -24.52 -29.60 25.58
C THR A 20 -23.98 -28.46 24.72
N ILE A 21 -24.21 -27.21 25.11
CA ILE A 21 -23.77 -26.03 24.35
C ILE A 21 -22.26 -25.81 24.46
N VAL A 22 -21.66 -25.96 25.64
CA VAL A 22 -20.22 -25.69 25.84
C VAL A 22 -19.34 -26.62 24.99
N PRO A 23 -19.57 -27.94 24.95
CA PRO A 23 -18.81 -28.82 24.06
C PRO A 23 -19.02 -28.50 22.58
N LEU A 24 -20.23 -28.10 22.19
CA LEU A 24 -20.57 -27.79 20.80
C LEU A 24 -19.88 -26.50 20.33
N VAL A 25 -19.86 -25.47 21.17
CA VAL A 25 -19.08 -24.24 20.94
C VAL A 25 -17.58 -24.54 20.91
N TYR A 26 -17.08 -25.38 21.81
CA TYR A 26 -15.68 -25.80 21.81
C TYR A 26 -15.30 -26.54 20.51
N LEU A 27 -16.15 -27.44 20.02
CA LEU A 27 -15.93 -28.16 18.76
C LEU A 27 -15.93 -27.21 17.56
N VAL A 28 -16.85 -26.23 17.52
CA VAL A 28 -16.87 -25.22 16.45
C VAL A 28 -15.61 -24.37 16.48
N ILE A 29 -15.21 -23.84 17.64
CA ILE A 29 -13.99 -23.04 17.77
C ILE A 29 -12.75 -23.88 17.43
N SER A 30 -12.65 -25.10 17.94
CA SER A 30 -11.54 -26.01 17.64
C SER A 30 -11.45 -26.35 16.15
N SER A 31 -12.60 -26.56 15.49
CA SER A 31 -12.65 -26.82 14.05
C SER A 31 -12.21 -25.59 13.23
N TYR A 32 -12.63 -24.39 13.64
CA TYR A 32 -12.24 -23.14 13.00
C TYR A 32 -10.73 -22.90 13.14
N LEU A 33 -10.19 -23.03 14.36
CA LEU A 33 -8.76 -22.88 14.65
C LEU A 33 -7.91 -23.91 13.89
N LYS A 34 -8.32 -25.18 13.84
CA LYS A 34 -7.64 -26.22 13.04
C LYS A 34 -7.65 -25.92 11.55
N THR A 35 -8.73 -25.36 11.03
CA THR A 35 -8.84 -25.01 9.61
C THR A 35 -7.91 -23.85 9.25
N THR A 36 -7.79 -22.85 10.13
CA THR A 36 -6.83 -21.74 9.95
C THR A 36 -5.38 -22.22 10.06
N ASP A 37 -5.06 -23.09 11.02
CA ASP A 37 -3.72 -23.67 11.18
C ASP A 37 -3.33 -24.51 9.97
N TYR A 38 -4.22 -25.38 9.50
CA TYR A 38 -3.97 -26.21 8.32
C TYR A 38 -3.73 -25.38 7.06
N ARG A 39 -4.47 -24.27 6.88
CA ARG A 39 -4.29 -23.36 5.74
C ARG A 39 -2.96 -22.62 5.83
N TYR A 40 -2.54 -22.23 7.02
CA TYR A 40 -1.22 -21.65 7.28
C TYR A 40 -0.10 -22.65 7.00
N ASP A 41 -0.16 -23.85 7.59
CA ASP A 41 0.85 -24.91 7.39
C ASP A 41 0.99 -25.32 5.92
N ASN A 42 -0.11 -25.42 5.19
CA ASN A 42 -0.07 -25.80 3.78
C ASN A 42 0.51 -24.68 2.91
N PHE A 43 0.27 -23.41 3.25
CA PHE A 43 0.95 -22.27 2.64
C PHE A 43 2.46 -22.32 2.93
N MET A 44 2.84 -22.59 4.19
CA MET A 44 4.24 -22.68 4.62
C MET A 44 5.00 -23.82 3.91
N ARG A 45 4.37 -24.99 3.77
CA ARG A 45 4.93 -26.12 3.01
C ARG A 45 5.08 -25.85 1.52
N LYS A 46 4.19 -25.03 0.94
CA LYS A 46 4.30 -24.61 -0.46
C LYS A 46 5.45 -23.61 -0.65
N ALA A 47 5.70 -22.74 0.33
CA ALA A 47 6.81 -21.81 0.32
C ALA A 47 8.18 -22.51 0.44
N GLU A 48 8.31 -23.54 1.31
CA GLU A 48 9.57 -24.27 1.51
C GLU A 48 10.06 -25.09 0.31
N ARG A 49 9.19 -25.39 -0.67
CA ARG A 49 9.52 -26.29 -1.79
C ARG A 49 9.96 -25.59 -3.07
N ARG A 50 9.94 -24.25 -3.14
CA ARG A 50 10.39 -23.53 -4.33
C ARG A 50 11.90 -23.31 -4.27
N VAL A 51 12.62 -23.76 -5.29
CA VAL A 51 13.98 -23.29 -5.57
C VAL A 51 13.85 -21.85 -6.06
N VAL A 52 14.02 -20.90 -5.14
CA VAL A 52 13.90 -19.47 -5.45
C VAL A 52 15.15 -19.05 -6.23
N GLN A 53 14.95 -18.58 -7.47
CA GLN A 53 16.02 -17.94 -8.23
C GLN A 53 16.37 -16.61 -7.56
N ALA A 54 17.66 -16.34 -7.37
CA ALA A 54 18.12 -15.04 -6.89
C ALA A 54 18.17 -14.05 -8.07
N PRO A 55 18.05 -12.73 -7.81
CA PRO A 55 18.36 -11.73 -8.81
C PRO A 55 19.79 -11.89 -9.34
N VAL A 56 19.98 -11.64 -10.63
CA VAL A 56 21.28 -11.78 -11.31
C VAL A 56 21.67 -10.45 -11.93
N PHE A 57 22.86 -9.97 -11.57
CA PHE A 57 23.44 -8.79 -12.21
C PHE A 57 23.98 -9.13 -13.59
N LYS A 58 23.68 -8.29 -14.58
CA LYS A 58 24.21 -8.38 -15.93
C LYS A 58 25.29 -7.33 -16.11
N ALA A 59 26.48 -7.76 -16.57
CA ALA A 59 27.53 -6.82 -16.92
C ALA A 59 27.16 -5.97 -18.14
N ASP A 60 26.37 -6.53 -19.06
CA ASP A 60 25.95 -5.90 -20.31
C ASP A 60 24.43 -6.00 -20.53
N GLY A 61 23.82 -4.89 -20.94
CA GLY A 61 22.42 -4.79 -21.32
C GLY A 61 21.44 -4.59 -20.15
N GLU A 62 20.23 -4.16 -20.47
CA GLU A 62 19.18 -3.86 -19.49
C GLU A 62 18.60 -5.11 -18.82
N GLY A 63 18.12 -4.92 -17.59
CA GLY A 63 17.41 -5.92 -16.81
C GLY A 63 16.00 -6.20 -17.35
N ASN A 64 15.48 -7.38 -17.04
CA ASN A 64 14.22 -7.89 -17.58
C ASN A 64 12.94 -7.15 -17.15
N PHE A 65 13.02 -6.18 -16.23
CA PHE A 65 11.90 -5.35 -15.78
C PHE A 65 12.13 -3.85 -15.95
N GLU A 66 13.12 -3.44 -16.73
CA GLU A 66 13.30 -2.03 -17.05
C GLU A 66 12.12 -1.50 -17.89
N PRO A 67 11.53 -0.35 -17.52
CA PRO A 67 10.37 0.19 -18.23
C PRO A 67 10.76 0.79 -19.57
N LYS A 68 9.76 0.99 -20.43
CA LYS A 68 9.95 1.74 -21.68
C LYS A 68 10.18 3.22 -21.37
N SER A 69 11.02 3.88 -22.16
CA SER A 69 11.29 5.32 -22.04
C SER A 69 10.01 6.15 -22.12
N GLU A 70 9.83 7.06 -21.16
CA GLU A 70 8.76 8.08 -21.13
C GLU A 70 9.22 9.42 -21.75
N GLU A 71 10.27 9.40 -22.58
CA GLU A 71 10.81 10.60 -23.24
C GLU A 71 9.77 11.36 -24.07
N GLY A 72 9.91 12.69 -24.08
CA GLY A 72 9.12 13.58 -24.94
C GLY A 72 7.80 14.07 -24.33
N ARG A 73 7.47 13.67 -23.10
CA ARG A 73 6.32 14.24 -22.37
C ARG A 73 6.60 15.67 -21.94
N THR A 74 5.60 16.53 -22.12
CA THR A 74 5.68 17.96 -21.80
C THR A 74 4.45 18.40 -21.02
N GLY A 75 4.65 19.26 -20.04
CA GLY A 75 3.57 19.81 -19.21
C GLY A 75 4.07 20.19 -17.82
N PRO A 76 3.19 20.76 -16.99
CA PRO A 76 3.49 21.07 -15.60
C PRO A 76 4.02 19.85 -14.85
N GLY A 77 5.19 20.00 -14.20
CA GLY A 77 5.79 19.00 -13.33
C GLY A 77 6.26 17.70 -14.00
N GLU A 78 6.22 17.59 -15.34
CA GLU A 78 6.74 16.44 -16.09
C GLU A 78 8.25 16.28 -15.91
N GLY A 79 8.72 15.03 -15.84
CA GLY A 79 10.09 14.70 -15.46
C GLY A 79 10.42 15.05 -14.00
N GLY A 80 9.39 15.16 -13.14
CA GLY A 80 9.50 15.58 -11.74
C GLY A 80 10.12 16.96 -11.53
N LYS A 81 10.04 17.83 -12.55
CA LYS A 81 10.54 19.20 -12.48
C LYS A 81 9.66 20.05 -11.57
N ARG A 82 10.26 21.09 -11.00
CA ARG A 82 9.56 22.18 -10.32
C ARG A 82 8.43 22.75 -11.17
N HIS A 83 7.24 22.87 -10.59
CA HIS A 83 6.12 23.62 -11.15
C HIS A 83 5.77 24.79 -10.22
N GLU A 84 5.74 26.00 -10.79
CA GLU A 84 5.35 27.21 -10.09
C GLU A 84 4.02 27.70 -10.64
N LEU A 85 3.09 27.99 -9.74
CA LEU A 85 1.80 28.56 -10.08
C LEU A 85 1.96 30.00 -10.59
N ARG A 86 0.96 30.48 -11.30
CA ARG A 86 0.89 31.89 -11.70
C ARG A 86 0.70 32.77 -10.46
N SER A 87 1.18 34.01 -10.52
CA SER A 87 1.13 34.96 -9.39
C SER A 87 -0.30 35.31 -8.94
N ASP A 88 -1.31 35.13 -9.80
CA ASP A 88 -2.72 35.34 -9.45
C ASP A 88 -3.32 34.20 -8.62
N GLN A 89 -2.61 33.07 -8.47
CA GLN A 89 -3.06 31.88 -7.73
C GLN A 89 -2.45 31.78 -6.31
N GLU A 90 -1.74 32.81 -5.83
CA GLU A 90 -1.09 32.81 -4.50
C GLU A 90 -2.07 32.57 -3.34
N ASN A 91 -3.29 33.10 -3.45
CA ASN A 91 -4.34 32.89 -2.45
C ASN A 91 -4.81 31.43 -2.43
N GLU A 92 -5.00 30.82 -3.61
CA GLU A 92 -5.39 29.41 -3.74
C GLU A 92 -4.31 28.49 -3.17
N ALA A 93 -3.05 28.77 -3.49
CA ALA A 93 -1.89 28.05 -2.96
C ALA A 93 -1.81 28.13 -1.43
N SER A 94 -2.00 29.33 -0.86
CA SER A 94 -1.96 29.56 0.58
C SER A 94 -3.10 28.85 1.31
N GLN A 95 -4.31 28.89 0.75
CA GLN A 95 -5.47 28.18 1.29
C GLN A 95 -5.26 26.66 1.25
N ALA A 96 -4.76 26.15 0.11
CA ALA A 96 -4.45 24.73 -0.05
C ALA A 96 -3.40 24.25 0.96
N LEU A 97 -2.32 25.02 1.14
CA LEU A 97 -1.26 24.70 2.08
C LEU A 97 -1.78 24.67 3.53
N SER A 98 -2.65 25.61 3.90
CA SER A 98 -3.27 25.63 5.23
C SER A 98 -4.21 24.44 5.47
N GLU A 99 -4.86 23.93 4.44
CA GLU A 99 -5.86 22.86 4.55
C GLU A 99 -5.23 21.46 4.50
N TYR A 100 -4.25 21.26 3.63
CA TYR A 100 -3.66 19.94 3.34
C TYR A 100 -2.19 19.80 3.78
N GLY A 101 -1.52 20.89 4.16
CA GLY A 101 -0.08 20.89 4.44
C GLY A 101 0.80 20.83 3.19
N MET A 102 0.20 20.93 2.00
CA MET A 102 0.89 20.98 0.71
C MET A 102 0.09 21.82 -0.29
N ASN A 103 0.75 22.31 -1.34
CA ASN A 103 0.15 23.15 -2.36
C ASN A 103 -0.70 22.33 -3.34
N MET A 104 -1.94 22.02 -2.93
CA MET A 104 -2.87 21.26 -3.77
C MET A 104 -3.21 21.96 -5.08
N ALA A 105 -3.23 23.30 -5.13
CA ALA A 105 -3.45 24.04 -6.37
C ALA A 105 -2.35 23.74 -7.41
N CYS A 106 -1.08 23.66 -6.97
CA CYS A 106 0.03 23.23 -7.83
C CYS A 106 -0.13 21.78 -8.25
N SER A 107 -0.47 20.90 -7.30
CA SER A 107 -0.71 19.49 -7.59
C SER A 107 -1.79 19.27 -8.65
N GLU A 108 -2.87 20.05 -8.62
CA GLU A 108 -4.00 19.92 -9.55
C GLU A 108 -3.65 20.29 -11.00
N GLU A 109 -2.63 21.15 -11.22
CA GLU A 109 -2.14 21.45 -12.57
C GLU A 109 -1.18 20.39 -13.13
N ILE A 110 -0.61 19.54 -12.26
CA ILE A 110 0.32 18.47 -12.65
C ILE A 110 -0.46 17.21 -12.99
N SER A 111 -0.12 16.57 -14.12
CA SER A 111 -0.75 15.33 -14.58
C SER A 111 -0.68 14.19 -13.55
N LEU A 112 -1.80 13.50 -13.30
CA LEU A 112 -1.85 12.32 -12.44
C LEU A 112 -0.92 11.18 -12.91
N ASP A 113 -0.61 11.18 -14.21
CA ASP A 113 0.25 10.21 -14.86
C ASP A 113 1.64 10.78 -15.17
N ARG A 114 2.06 11.92 -14.58
CA ARG A 114 3.32 12.59 -14.94
C ARG A 114 4.53 11.65 -14.95
N SER A 115 5.46 11.88 -15.87
CA SER A 115 6.80 11.28 -15.84
C SER A 115 7.62 11.83 -14.68
N ILE A 116 8.58 11.04 -14.22
CA ILE A 116 9.44 11.33 -13.07
C ILE A 116 10.92 11.13 -13.46
N PRO A 117 11.88 11.77 -12.77
CA PRO A 117 13.29 11.50 -13.02
C PRO A 117 13.64 10.10 -12.52
N ASP A 118 14.62 9.45 -13.16
CA ASP A 118 15.20 8.23 -12.62
C ASP A 118 16.34 8.61 -11.66
N LEU A 119 16.11 8.38 -10.37
CA LEU A 119 17.06 8.68 -9.30
C LEU A 119 17.88 7.45 -8.87
N ARG A 120 17.68 6.32 -9.55
CA ARG A 120 18.40 5.08 -9.25
C ARG A 120 19.87 5.18 -9.67
N LEU A 121 20.72 4.39 -9.01
CA LEU A 121 22.09 4.19 -9.46
C LEU A 121 22.12 3.44 -10.79
N SER A 122 23.11 3.72 -11.64
CA SER A 122 23.25 3.09 -12.96
C SER A 122 23.22 1.54 -12.90
N GLU A 123 23.78 0.95 -11.84
CA GLU A 123 23.77 -0.49 -11.62
C GLU A 123 22.35 -1.08 -11.55
N CYS A 124 21.37 -0.34 -11.02
CA CYS A 124 20.00 -0.80 -10.83
C CYS A 124 19.32 -1.20 -12.15
N HIS A 125 19.76 -0.65 -13.28
CA HIS A 125 19.19 -0.95 -14.60
C HIS A 125 19.59 -2.32 -15.16
N HIS A 126 20.53 -3.01 -14.52
CA HIS A 126 21.17 -4.20 -15.09
C HIS A 126 20.82 -5.49 -14.32
N TRP A 127 19.84 -5.43 -13.42
CA TRP A 127 19.43 -6.58 -12.62
C TRP A 127 18.27 -7.34 -13.26
N ASP A 128 18.48 -8.63 -13.49
CA ASP A 128 17.40 -9.57 -13.80
C ASP A 128 16.77 -10.10 -12.51
N TYR A 129 15.45 -9.98 -12.40
CA TYR A 129 14.68 -10.51 -11.27
C TYR A 129 13.89 -11.76 -11.66
N PRO A 130 13.53 -12.63 -10.70
CA PRO A 130 12.63 -13.76 -10.96
C PRO A 130 11.32 -13.33 -11.62
N THR A 131 10.81 -14.14 -12.55
CA THR A 131 9.57 -13.84 -13.28
C THR A 131 8.32 -14.37 -12.56
N ASP A 132 8.52 -15.13 -11.48
CA ASP A 132 7.49 -15.78 -10.67
C ASP A 132 7.41 -15.19 -9.24
N LEU A 133 7.74 -13.90 -9.10
CA LEU A 133 7.60 -13.17 -7.84
C LEU A 133 6.16 -13.26 -7.30
N PRO A 134 6.01 -13.28 -5.95
CA PRO A 134 4.70 -13.36 -5.31
C PRO A 134 3.88 -12.12 -5.64
N LYS A 135 2.56 -12.29 -5.71
CA LYS A 135 1.68 -11.16 -5.97
C LYS A 135 1.56 -10.25 -4.75
N THR A 136 1.54 -8.94 -4.99
CA THR A 136 1.53 -7.91 -3.95
C THR A 136 0.22 -7.16 -3.92
N SER A 137 -0.35 -7.00 -2.71
CA SER A 137 -1.39 -6.01 -2.42
C SER A 137 -0.75 -4.72 -1.93
N VAL A 138 -0.92 -3.63 -2.68
CA VAL A 138 -0.45 -2.30 -2.27
C VAL A 138 -1.56 -1.62 -1.47
N ILE A 139 -1.32 -1.38 -0.19
CA ILE A 139 -2.29 -0.80 0.74
C ILE A 139 -1.98 0.68 0.92
N ILE A 140 -2.96 1.53 0.60
CA ILE A 140 -2.88 2.98 0.79
C ILE A 140 -3.94 3.38 1.81
N VAL A 141 -3.50 3.85 2.97
CA VAL A 141 -4.38 4.39 4.01
C VAL A 141 -4.48 5.89 3.82
N PHE A 142 -5.69 6.44 3.90
CA PHE A 142 -5.89 7.88 3.74
C PHE A 142 -6.99 8.42 4.66
N HIS A 143 -6.87 9.70 5.00
CA HIS A 143 -7.88 10.45 5.74
C HIS A 143 -7.86 11.90 5.25
N ASN A 144 -8.95 12.37 4.64
CA ASN A 144 -9.05 13.74 4.10
C ASN A 144 -7.91 14.13 3.15
N GLU A 145 -7.35 13.15 2.44
CA GLU A 145 -6.25 13.35 1.50
C GLU A 145 -6.68 14.18 0.29
N GLY A 146 -5.73 14.93 -0.27
CA GLY A 146 -5.93 15.67 -1.51
C GLY A 146 -6.31 14.77 -2.69
N TRP A 147 -7.20 15.23 -3.58
CA TRP A 147 -7.67 14.42 -4.71
C TRP A 147 -6.54 14.06 -5.68
N SER A 148 -5.75 15.07 -6.11
CA SER A 148 -4.68 14.86 -7.09
C SER A 148 -3.56 14.02 -6.52
N THR A 149 -3.18 14.17 -5.25
CA THR A 149 -2.11 13.40 -4.62
C THR A 149 -2.50 11.93 -4.43
N LEU A 150 -3.66 11.65 -3.84
CA LEU A 150 -4.19 10.29 -3.68
C LEU A 150 -4.21 9.54 -5.01
N LEU A 151 -4.75 10.17 -6.04
CA LEU A 151 -4.89 9.51 -7.34
C LEU A 151 -3.57 9.42 -8.10
N ARG A 152 -2.65 10.38 -7.97
CA ARG A 152 -1.32 10.27 -8.55
C ARG A 152 -0.54 9.11 -7.92
N THR A 153 -0.71 8.86 -6.62
CA THR A 153 -0.18 7.64 -6.00
C THR A 153 -0.77 6.39 -6.63
N VAL A 154 -2.10 6.30 -6.74
CA VAL A 154 -2.77 5.15 -7.36
C VAL A 154 -2.29 4.93 -8.80
N HIS A 155 -2.29 5.98 -9.63
CA HIS A 155 -1.84 5.92 -11.01
C HIS A 155 -0.38 5.51 -11.13
N SER A 156 0.51 6.07 -10.31
CA SER A 156 1.93 5.67 -10.31
C SER A 156 2.10 4.18 -10.06
N VAL A 157 1.35 3.61 -9.10
CA VAL A 157 1.38 2.18 -8.79
C VAL A 157 0.85 1.36 -9.96
N ILE A 158 -0.29 1.75 -10.55
CA ILE A 158 -0.88 1.03 -11.69
C ILE A 158 0.04 1.07 -12.90
N ASN A 159 0.62 2.23 -13.22
CA ASN A 159 1.39 2.44 -14.45
C ASN A 159 2.80 1.84 -14.39
N ARG A 160 3.44 1.82 -13.21
CA ARG A 160 4.86 1.42 -13.06
C ARG A 160 5.07 0.07 -12.40
N THR A 161 3.99 -0.68 -12.15
CA THR A 161 4.09 -2.03 -11.59
C THR A 161 3.79 -3.07 -12.67
N PRO A 162 4.65 -4.09 -12.85
CA PRO A 162 4.35 -5.21 -13.75
C PRO A 162 2.99 -5.85 -13.41
N PRO A 163 2.02 -5.91 -14.34
CA PRO A 163 0.64 -6.32 -14.03
C PRO A 163 0.50 -7.72 -13.43
N GLN A 164 1.43 -8.61 -13.73
CA GLN A 164 1.48 -9.98 -13.21
C GLN A 164 1.78 -10.04 -11.70
N PHE A 165 2.43 -9.01 -11.15
CA PHE A 165 2.81 -8.95 -9.73
C PHE A 165 1.84 -8.11 -8.90
N LEU A 166 1.03 -7.24 -9.52
CA LEU A 166 0.04 -6.44 -8.81
C LEU A 166 -1.28 -7.21 -8.65
N GLU A 167 -1.55 -7.69 -7.44
CA GLU A 167 -2.84 -8.30 -7.12
C GLU A 167 -3.93 -7.22 -7.06
N GLU A 168 -3.72 -6.20 -6.23
CA GLU A 168 -4.64 -5.08 -6.05
C GLU A 168 -3.95 -3.85 -5.47
N VAL A 169 -4.57 -2.68 -5.69
CA VAL A 169 -4.36 -1.49 -4.87
C VAL A 169 -5.55 -1.36 -3.92
N LEU A 170 -5.31 -1.56 -2.62
CA LEU A 170 -6.32 -1.49 -1.58
C LEU A 170 -6.29 -0.11 -0.91
N LEU A 171 -7.27 0.72 -1.25
CA LEU A 171 -7.52 1.99 -0.58
C LEU A 171 -8.31 1.75 0.71
N VAL A 172 -7.84 2.32 1.81
CA VAL A 172 -8.49 2.20 3.13
C VAL A 172 -8.79 3.60 3.68
N ASP A 173 -10.06 4.01 3.59
CA ASP A 173 -10.56 5.30 4.08
C ASP A 173 -10.72 5.26 5.61
N ASP A 174 -9.88 6.00 6.33
CA ASP A 174 -9.99 6.17 7.77
C ASP A 174 -10.99 7.28 8.15
N PHE A 175 -12.24 7.11 7.72
CA PHE A 175 -13.37 7.99 8.07
C PHE A 175 -13.18 9.46 7.62
N SER A 176 -12.82 9.66 6.35
CA SER A 176 -12.72 10.99 5.73
C SER A 176 -14.07 11.71 5.73
N SER A 177 -14.07 13.04 5.78
CA SER A 177 -15.25 13.90 5.68
C SER A 177 -15.37 14.64 4.35
N LYS A 178 -14.28 14.77 3.57
CA LYS A 178 -14.28 15.46 2.27
C LYS A 178 -15.18 14.76 1.26
N SER A 179 -16.04 15.52 0.58
CA SER A 179 -17.04 15.00 -0.37
C SER A 179 -16.43 14.29 -1.57
N HIS A 180 -15.32 14.80 -2.11
CA HIS A 180 -14.64 14.17 -3.25
C HIS A 180 -14.08 12.78 -2.94
N LEU A 181 -13.89 12.42 -1.65
CA LEU A 181 -13.44 11.09 -1.23
C LEU A 181 -14.59 10.10 -1.05
N LYS A 182 -15.85 10.51 -1.27
CA LYS A 182 -17.04 9.66 -1.16
C LYS A 182 -17.39 9.04 -2.50
N ASP A 183 -18.56 9.34 -3.03
CA ASP A 183 -19.08 8.68 -4.25
C ASP A 183 -18.20 8.98 -5.46
N LYS A 184 -17.69 10.21 -5.59
CA LYS A 184 -16.76 10.59 -6.66
C LYS A 184 -15.53 9.67 -6.73
N LEU A 185 -14.94 9.32 -5.58
CA LEU A 185 -13.80 8.39 -5.54
C LEU A 185 -14.24 6.97 -5.91
N GLN A 186 -15.39 6.52 -5.40
CA GLN A 186 -15.94 5.21 -5.70
C GLN A 186 -16.16 5.02 -7.20
N ASP A 187 -16.77 6.01 -7.86
CA ASP A 187 -17.02 6.00 -9.31
C ASP A 187 -15.70 6.05 -10.09
N TYR A 188 -14.76 6.89 -9.66
CA TYR A 188 -13.48 7.05 -10.36
C TYR A 188 -12.65 5.78 -10.38
N ILE A 189 -12.66 4.97 -9.31
CA ILE A 189 -11.84 3.76 -9.25
C ILE A 189 -12.38 2.61 -10.11
N GLU A 190 -13.65 2.67 -10.56
CA GLU A 190 -14.25 1.62 -11.40
C GLU A 190 -13.52 1.44 -12.73
N LYS A 191 -12.92 2.52 -13.25
CA LYS A 191 -12.13 2.49 -14.50
C LYS A 191 -10.89 1.61 -14.43
N PHE A 192 -10.45 1.23 -13.23
CA PHE A 192 -9.32 0.30 -13.05
C PHE A 192 -9.77 -1.17 -13.09
N GLU A 193 -11.01 -1.45 -13.53
CA GLU A 193 -11.53 -2.79 -13.80
C GLU A 193 -11.35 -3.76 -12.61
N GLY A 194 -11.57 -3.25 -11.40
CA GLY A 194 -11.45 -4.01 -10.15
C GLY A 194 -10.02 -4.19 -9.62
N LYS A 195 -9.00 -3.64 -10.29
CA LYS A 195 -7.61 -3.62 -9.80
C LYS A 195 -7.43 -2.72 -8.59
N VAL A 196 -8.25 -1.68 -8.47
CA VAL A 196 -8.30 -0.79 -7.30
C VAL A 196 -9.57 -1.09 -6.50
N ARG A 197 -9.41 -1.33 -5.20
CA ARG A 197 -10.52 -1.63 -4.29
C ARG A 197 -10.51 -0.65 -3.12
N LEU A 198 -11.70 -0.19 -2.73
CA LEU A 198 -11.88 0.73 -1.61
C LEU A 198 -12.65 0.07 -0.47
N ILE A 199 -12.10 0.19 0.74
CA ILE A 199 -12.81 -0.15 1.98
C ILE A 199 -12.84 1.08 2.90
N ARG A 200 -13.91 1.21 3.70
CA ARG A 200 -14.13 2.37 4.56
C ARG A 200 -14.30 1.98 6.02
N ASN A 201 -13.64 2.70 6.92
CA ASN A 201 -13.90 2.63 8.36
C ASN A 201 -15.23 3.30 8.71
N LYS A 202 -15.92 2.76 9.72
CA LYS A 202 -17.18 3.31 10.22
C LYS A 202 -16.96 4.49 11.17
N GLU A 203 -15.77 4.59 11.73
CA GLU A 203 -15.29 5.65 12.62
C GLU A 203 -13.79 5.88 12.40
N ARG A 204 -13.24 6.96 12.94
CA ARG A 204 -11.81 7.28 12.80
C ARG A 204 -10.98 6.42 13.75
N GLU A 205 -10.27 5.45 13.20
CA GLU A 205 -9.49 4.45 13.94
C GLU A 205 -8.02 4.85 14.12
N GLY A 206 -7.54 5.75 13.26
CA GLY A 206 -6.14 6.16 13.19
C GLY A 206 -5.29 5.24 12.31
N LEU A 207 -4.14 5.76 11.87
CA LEU A 207 -3.26 5.13 10.87
C LEU A 207 -2.92 3.67 11.19
N ILE A 208 -2.54 3.37 12.43
CA ILE A 208 -2.04 2.04 12.82
C ILE A 208 -3.13 0.97 12.71
N ARG A 209 -4.32 1.24 13.24
CA ARG A 209 -5.45 0.30 13.20
C ARG A 209 -5.97 0.16 11.78
N THR A 210 -5.98 1.25 11.02
CA THR A 210 -6.40 1.24 9.63
C THR A 210 -5.44 0.45 8.74
N ARG A 211 -4.11 0.59 8.93
CA ARG A 211 -3.11 -0.29 8.27
C ARG A 211 -3.31 -1.75 8.67
N SER A 212 -3.58 -2.03 9.94
CA SER A 212 -3.87 -3.39 10.43
C SER A 212 -5.13 -3.99 9.80
N ARG A 213 -6.17 -3.19 9.58
CA ARG A 213 -7.37 -3.60 8.84
C ARG A 213 -7.04 -3.85 7.37
N GLY A 214 -6.31 -2.95 6.72
CA GLY A 214 -5.85 -3.12 5.34
C GLY A 214 -5.10 -4.45 5.16
N ALA A 215 -4.18 -4.78 6.07
CA ALA A 215 -3.44 -6.04 6.05
C ALA A 215 -4.34 -7.28 6.15
N LYS A 216 -5.38 -7.23 7.00
CA LYS A 216 -6.36 -8.34 7.14
C LYS A 216 -7.22 -8.53 5.90
N GLU A 217 -7.48 -7.45 5.17
CA GLU A 217 -8.37 -7.43 4.00
C GLU A 217 -7.62 -7.66 2.67
N ALA A 218 -6.29 -7.56 2.68
CA ALA A 218 -5.44 -7.75 1.52
C ALA A 218 -5.50 -9.20 0.99
N ARG A 219 -5.40 -9.33 -0.33
CA ARG A 219 -5.52 -10.62 -1.04
C ARG A 219 -4.20 -11.16 -1.58
N GLY A 220 -3.17 -10.33 -1.65
CA GLY A 220 -1.83 -10.67 -2.13
C GLY A 220 -1.08 -11.59 -1.17
N GLU A 221 -0.04 -12.24 -1.71
CA GLU A 221 0.91 -13.05 -0.95
C GLU A 221 1.87 -12.17 -0.14
N VAL A 222 2.17 -10.98 -0.66
CA VAL A 222 2.92 -9.91 0.00
C VAL A 222 2.02 -8.69 0.17
N ILE A 223 2.14 -7.99 1.29
CA ILE A 223 1.52 -6.68 1.51
C ILE A 223 2.58 -5.60 1.49
N LEU A 224 2.28 -4.47 0.86
CA LEU A 224 3.15 -3.31 0.79
C LEU A 224 2.33 -2.08 1.19
N PHE A 225 2.84 -1.28 2.13
CA PHE A 225 2.19 -0.03 2.53
C PHE A 225 2.80 1.17 1.82
N LEU A 226 1.95 2.03 1.27
CA LEU A 226 2.31 3.36 0.79
C LEU A 226 1.47 4.41 1.50
N ASP A 227 2.04 5.59 1.67
CA ASP A 227 1.26 6.77 2.04
C ASP A 227 0.50 7.28 0.81
N ALA A 228 -0.57 8.04 1.05
CA ALA A 228 -1.51 8.45 0.02
C ALA A 228 -1.04 9.66 -0.82
N HIS A 229 0.21 10.04 -0.68
CA HIS A 229 0.85 11.15 -1.38
C HIS A 229 2.28 10.77 -1.79
N CYS A 230 2.44 9.52 -2.25
CA CYS A 230 3.67 9.00 -2.84
C CYS A 230 3.57 8.94 -4.37
N GLU A 231 4.70 8.82 -5.04
CA GLU A 231 4.79 8.44 -6.45
C GLU A 231 5.88 7.39 -6.57
N VAL A 232 5.56 6.21 -7.10
CA VAL A 232 6.53 5.11 -7.16
C VAL A 232 7.51 5.28 -8.33
N GLY A 233 8.76 4.87 -8.10
CA GLY A 233 9.83 4.88 -9.08
C GLY A 233 9.69 3.85 -10.20
N TYR A 234 10.57 3.95 -11.19
CA TYR A 234 10.74 2.93 -12.22
C TYR A 234 11.28 1.63 -11.62
N ASN A 235 10.74 0.49 -12.09
CA ASN A 235 11.13 -0.85 -11.64
C ASN A 235 11.18 -0.99 -10.09
N TRP A 236 10.27 -0.33 -9.37
CA TRP A 236 10.33 -0.23 -7.91
C TRP A 236 9.97 -1.54 -7.19
N LEU A 237 9.03 -2.34 -7.74
CA LEU A 237 8.47 -3.49 -7.03
C LEU A 237 9.36 -4.74 -7.06
N PRO A 238 9.92 -5.19 -8.21
CA PRO A 238 10.78 -6.37 -8.25
C PRO A 238 11.94 -6.37 -7.24
N PRO A 239 12.75 -5.30 -7.09
CA PRO A 239 13.81 -5.24 -6.08
C PRO A 239 13.29 -5.27 -4.64
N LEU A 240 12.09 -4.76 -4.37
CA LEU A 240 11.48 -4.79 -3.03
C LEU A 240 10.98 -6.18 -2.66
N VAL A 241 10.46 -6.93 -3.63
CA VAL A 241 9.81 -8.22 -3.37
C VAL A 241 10.81 -9.38 -3.46
N ALA A 242 11.86 -9.29 -4.29
CA ALA A 242 12.82 -10.38 -4.47
C ALA A 242 13.50 -10.86 -3.17
N PRO A 243 13.90 -9.98 -2.20
CA PRO A 243 14.43 -10.43 -0.92
C PRO A 243 13.41 -11.20 -0.08
N ILE A 244 12.14 -10.76 -0.09
CA ILE A 244 11.02 -11.43 0.59
C ILE A 244 10.73 -12.78 -0.07
N TYR A 245 10.85 -12.85 -1.40
CA TYR A 245 10.66 -14.09 -2.14
C TYR A 245 11.69 -15.14 -1.76
N LYS A 246 12.95 -14.72 -1.55
CA LYS A 246 14.04 -15.57 -1.08
C LYS A 246 13.85 -16.00 0.37
N ASP A 247 13.42 -15.09 1.24
CA ASP A 247 13.21 -15.34 2.66
C ASP A 247 11.98 -14.57 3.16
N ARG A 248 10.91 -15.30 3.46
CA ARG A 248 9.63 -14.76 3.94
C ARG A 248 9.72 -14.03 5.28
N THR A 249 10.84 -14.12 5.99
CA THR A 249 11.08 -13.42 7.26
C THR A 249 11.76 -12.07 7.08
N VAL A 250 12.18 -11.74 5.85
CA VAL A 250 12.75 -10.44 5.49
C VAL A 250 11.64 -9.41 5.27
N MET A 251 11.88 -8.21 5.78
CA MET A 251 11.10 -7.01 5.47
C MET A 251 11.98 -6.06 4.68
N THR A 252 11.43 -5.48 3.61
CA THR A 252 12.12 -4.51 2.75
C THR A 252 11.51 -3.13 2.91
N VAL A 253 12.32 -2.11 2.67
CA VAL A 253 11.93 -0.70 2.66
C VAL A 253 12.60 -0.06 1.45
N PRO A 254 11.87 0.71 0.62
CA PRO A 254 12.48 1.45 -0.47
C PRO A 254 13.35 2.59 0.04
N VAL A 255 14.20 3.11 -0.83
CA VAL A 255 14.70 4.47 -0.68
C VAL A 255 13.50 5.41 -0.82
N ILE A 256 13.35 6.32 0.13
CA ILE A 256 12.24 7.29 0.13
C ILE A 256 12.84 8.63 -0.27
N ASP A 257 12.61 9.04 -1.51
CA ASP A 257 13.03 10.33 -2.04
C ASP A 257 12.04 11.45 -1.66
N GLY A 258 12.49 12.70 -1.78
CA GLY A 258 11.69 13.88 -1.47
C GLY A 258 10.87 14.35 -2.66
N ILE A 259 9.61 14.72 -2.41
CA ILE A 259 8.80 15.51 -3.34
C ILE A 259 8.47 16.82 -2.61
N ASP A 260 8.85 17.96 -3.19
CA ASP A 260 8.62 19.25 -2.56
C ASP A 260 7.12 19.55 -2.44
N HIS A 261 6.67 19.84 -1.22
CA HIS A 261 5.26 20.07 -0.92
C HIS A 261 4.67 21.34 -1.57
N GLN A 262 5.47 22.27 -2.08
CA GLN A 262 4.99 23.51 -2.72
C GLN A 262 5.02 23.44 -4.24
N THR A 263 6.06 22.83 -4.80
CA THR A 263 6.38 22.84 -6.23
C THR A 263 6.36 21.47 -6.88
N PHE A 264 6.25 20.40 -6.08
CA PHE A 264 6.25 19.00 -6.52
C PHE A 264 7.52 18.57 -7.29
N GLU A 265 8.61 19.30 -7.10
CA GLU A 265 9.95 18.95 -7.57
C GLU A 265 10.46 17.71 -6.86
N TYR A 266 11.13 16.82 -7.60
CA TYR A 266 11.78 15.64 -7.04
C TYR A 266 13.18 15.95 -6.52
N HIS A 267 13.51 15.40 -5.36
CA HIS A 267 14.81 15.51 -4.74
C HIS A 267 15.30 14.14 -4.29
N ALA A 268 16.48 13.72 -4.77
CA ALA A 268 17.13 12.53 -4.26
C ALA A 268 17.53 12.72 -2.80
N VAL A 269 17.19 11.76 -1.94
CA VAL A 269 17.62 11.80 -0.53
C VAL A 269 19.06 11.33 -0.38
N TYR A 270 19.54 10.50 -1.30
CA TYR A 270 20.91 9.99 -1.26
C TYR A 270 21.83 10.78 -2.17
N GLN A 271 22.97 11.19 -1.61
CA GLN A 271 24.12 11.61 -2.40
C GLN A 271 24.82 10.37 -2.94
N GLU A 272 25.39 10.47 -4.13
CA GLU A 272 26.12 9.37 -4.76
C GLU A 272 27.19 8.80 -3.80
N GLY A 273 27.19 7.47 -3.62
CA GLY A 273 28.11 6.77 -2.73
C GLY A 273 27.74 6.75 -1.23
N HIS A 274 26.62 7.36 -0.82
CA HIS A 274 26.19 7.38 0.58
C HIS A 274 24.78 6.79 0.77
N HIS A 275 24.68 5.75 1.60
CA HIS A 275 23.41 5.17 2.02
C HIS A 275 23.18 5.40 3.51
N PHE A 276 22.00 5.93 3.85
CA PHE A 276 21.59 6.14 5.23
C PHE A 276 20.80 4.95 5.76
N ARG A 277 20.82 4.77 7.08
CA ARG A 277 20.01 3.78 7.79
C ARG A 277 19.17 4.51 8.83
N GLY A 278 17.91 4.07 9.01
CA GLY A 278 17.05 4.60 10.06
C GLY A 278 17.63 4.32 11.44
N ILE A 279 17.67 5.34 12.28
CA ILE A 279 18.11 5.27 13.69
C ILE A 279 17.05 5.94 14.57
N PHE A 280 17.20 5.81 15.89
CA PHE A 280 16.39 6.55 16.88
C PHE A 280 17.31 7.13 17.96
N GLU A 281 16.86 8.21 18.58
CA GLU A 281 17.51 8.85 19.74
C GLU A 281 16.67 8.60 21.00
N TRP A 282 17.33 8.60 22.17
CA TRP A 282 16.73 8.27 23.48
C TRP A 282 16.13 9.48 24.19
#